data_AF-A0ABD3YAL9-F1
#
_entry.id   AF-A0ABD3YAL9-F1
#
_cell.length_a   1.000
_cell.length_b   1.000
_cell.length_c   1.000
_cell.angle_alpha   90.00
_cell.angle_beta   90.00
_cell.angle_gamma   90.00
#
_symmetry.space_group_name_H-M   'P 1'
#
loop_
_entity.id
_entity.type
_entity.pdbx_description
1 polymer ?
#
loop_
_entity_poly.entity_id
_entity_poly.type
_entity_poly.pdbx_seq_one_letter_code
_entity_poly.pdbx_strand_id
1 'polypeptide(L)'
;MAKSLAFWLDGSNDSQPKEYDIELHFNFWSLKAKKPYSFGYKPISYLDIGVQIKSLENATKLDSISFYFPFEATNEDHPFKFELGKRVCESDELISAVFNCPIKATSPNETLSYKDIDFSSKKNDQPIRFFTELQTSIKIKKEADGCIVTFPILLFSNKLEAGRDGYFRFRIELNKSSKQNFMTIEKPSFKSVTNDHEVMEIVDFRVNETRNLPPSIRKKLEDTSYIKKIHFFLIQESRAEHKMSHSPYKRCRILENDLWSKYLDLDNEVNVYSNPLLIYHWFNKDDEGIDHFSAFSKFSSKPIRLQQVIAILLLSALIGIISGLTVNFFWQKVEKPVTCAKTVICSNYNQRSLNDLLFKDDRPTDKTRGVSNE
;
A
#
# COMPACT_ATOMS: atom_id res chain seq x y z
N MET A 1 18.05 -10.88 -2.07
CA MET A 1 17.34 -12.03 -2.69
C MET A 1 16.04 -12.23 -1.92
N ALA A 2 14.93 -12.50 -2.60
CA ALA A 2 13.67 -12.82 -1.93
C ALA A 2 13.82 -14.10 -1.10
N LYS A 3 13.22 -14.12 0.10
CA LYS A 3 13.25 -15.28 1.00
C LYS A 3 11.92 -16.01 0.93
N SER A 4 11.91 -17.29 1.26
CA SER A 4 10.67 -18.09 1.28
C SER A 4 10.19 -18.29 2.71
N LEU A 5 8.87 -18.27 2.89
CA LEU A 5 8.22 -18.93 4.03
C LEU A 5 8.26 -20.44 3.83
N ALA A 6 8.12 -21.19 4.90
CA ALA A 6 7.80 -22.60 4.80
C ALA A 6 6.61 -22.98 5.68
N PHE A 7 5.88 -23.99 5.25
CA PHE A 7 4.78 -24.62 5.97
C PHE A 7 4.95 -26.13 5.88
N TRP A 8 4.83 -26.81 7.02
CA TRP A 8 4.79 -28.26 7.05
C TRP A 8 3.95 -28.80 8.22
N LEU A 9 3.62 -30.07 8.11
CA LEU A 9 2.96 -30.84 9.14
C LEU A 9 3.95 -31.84 9.73
N ASP A 10 4.08 -31.89 11.06
CA ASP A 10 4.81 -32.95 11.76
C ASP A 10 3.78 -33.99 12.23
N GLY A 11 4.02 -35.28 11.96
CA GLY A 11 3.11 -36.38 12.31
C GLY A 11 3.79 -37.48 13.11
N SER A 12 2.99 -38.28 13.83
CA SER A 12 3.50 -39.27 14.78
C SER A 12 4.19 -40.48 14.11
N ASN A 13 3.94 -40.71 12.82
CA ASN A 13 4.54 -41.77 11.99
C ASN A 13 4.83 -41.25 10.57
N ASP A 14 6.07 -40.85 10.28
CA ASP A 14 6.53 -40.32 8.99
C ASP A 14 6.53 -41.35 7.82
N SER A 15 5.99 -42.55 8.03
CA SER A 15 6.07 -43.68 7.09
C SER A 15 4.80 -43.93 6.26
N GLN A 16 3.75 -43.12 6.43
CA GLN A 16 2.51 -43.22 5.66
C GLN A 16 2.21 -41.88 4.97
N PRO A 17 1.71 -41.89 3.71
CA PRO A 17 1.32 -40.66 3.02
C PRO A 17 0.28 -39.90 3.86
N LYS A 18 0.51 -38.60 3.97
CA LYS A 18 -0.30 -37.70 4.79
C LYS A 18 -1.65 -37.44 4.10
N GLU A 19 -2.69 -38.19 4.47
CA GLU A 19 -4.09 -37.97 4.04
C GLU A 19 -4.71 -36.71 4.69
N TYR A 20 -4.08 -35.55 4.51
CA TYR A 20 -4.62 -34.27 4.95
C TYR A 20 -4.90 -33.39 3.75
N ASP A 21 -6.03 -32.69 3.80
CA ASP A 21 -6.37 -31.68 2.82
C ASP A 21 -6.26 -30.31 3.50
N ILE A 22 -5.14 -29.63 3.23
CA ILE A 22 -4.84 -28.30 3.77
C ILE A 22 -5.11 -27.23 2.72
N GLU A 23 -5.79 -26.17 3.17
CA GLU A 23 -5.97 -24.94 2.42
C GLU A 23 -5.36 -23.77 3.19
N LEU A 24 -4.41 -23.07 2.56
CA LEU A 24 -3.68 -21.95 3.15
C LEU A 24 -4.20 -20.63 2.60
N HIS A 25 -4.38 -19.64 3.48
CA HIS A 25 -4.79 -18.29 3.14
C HIS A 25 -3.77 -17.29 3.66
N PHE A 26 -3.23 -16.48 2.77
CA PHE A 26 -2.27 -15.42 3.10
C PHE A 26 -2.86 -14.08 2.69
N ASN A 27 -3.01 -13.14 3.63
CA ASN A 27 -3.36 -11.76 3.32
C ASN A 27 -2.19 -10.86 3.70
N PHE A 28 -1.55 -10.27 2.70
CA PHE A 28 -0.48 -9.31 2.89
C PHE A 28 -1.00 -7.89 2.73
N TRP A 29 -1.11 -7.18 3.85
CA TRP A 29 -1.52 -5.79 3.93
C TRP A 29 -0.31 -4.88 3.82
N SER A 30 -0.31 -3.98 2.83
CA SER A 30 0.73 -2.96 2.66
C SER A 30 0.10 -1.59 2.47
N LEU A 31 -0.20 -0.92 3.58
CA LEU A 31 -0.91 0.35 3.57
C LEU A 31 -0.01 1.48 4.07
N LYS A 32 0.00 2.62 3.37
CA LYS A 32 0.76 3.81 3.76
C LYS A 32 -0.18 4.73 4.54
N ALA A 33 0.26 5.21 5.70
CA ALA A 33 -0.48 6.24 6.42
C ALA A 33 -0.42 7.58 5.64
N LYS A 34 -1.56 8.28 5.50
CA LYS A 34 -1.62 9.57 4.78
C LYS A 34 -0.90 10.72 5.48
N LYS A 35 -0.84 10.72 6.82
CA LYS A 35 -0.28 11.83 7.60
C LYS A 35 1.20 11.57 7.95
N PRO A 36 2.06 12.61 7.90
CA PRO A 36 3.44 12.49 8.34
C PRO A 36 3.50 12.00 9.79
N TYR A 37 4.58 11.28 10.11
CA TYR A 37 4.89 10.67 11.42
C TYR A 37 4.68 11.60 12.63
N SER A 38 4.66 12.92 12.42
CA SER A 38 4.41 13.97 13.41
C SER A 38 3.05 13.89 14.13
N PHE A 39 2.10 13.04 13.68
CA PHE A 39 0.82 12.79 14.37
C PHE A 39 0.66 11.34 14.91
N GLY A 40 1.72 10.52 14.90
CA GLY A 40 1.71 9.20 15.55
C GLY A 40 1.18 8.00 14.74
N TYR A 41 0.74 8.20 13.49
CA TYR A 41 0.20 7.10 12.68
C TYR A 41 1.30 6.25 12.01
N LYS A 42 1.30 4.93 12.28
CA LYS A 42 2.27 3.96 11.75
C LYS A 42 1.73 3.32 10.46
N PRO A 43 2.56 3.11 9.42
CA PRO A 43 2.12 2.34 8.25
C PRO A 43 1.76 0.90 8.64
N ILE A 44 0.73 0.35 8.00
CA ILE A 44 0.30 -1.03 8.23
C ILE A 44 1.07 -1.96 7.32
N SER A 45 1.70 -2.95 7.93
CA SER A 45 2.38 -4.03 7.24
C SER A 45 2.08 -5.34 7.96
N TYR A 46 0.97 -5.97 7.60
CA TYR A 46 0.52 -7.21 8.25
C TYR A 46 0.57 -8.37 7.29
N LEU A 47 1.01 -9.53 7.76
CA LEU A 47 0.83 -10.80 7.08
C LEU A 47 -0.11 -11.65 7.92
N ASP A 48 -1.35 -11.79 7.46
CA ASP A 48 -2.32 -12.66 8.10
C ASP A 48 -2.27 -14.04 7.43
N ILE A 49 -2.30 -15.09 8.25
CA ILE A 49 -2.19 -16.47 7.80
C ILE A 49 -3.36 -17.25 8.38
N GLY A 50 -4.16 -17.82 7.49
CA GLY A 50 -5.24 -18.74 7.80
C GLY A 50 -4.91 -20.15 7.32
N VAL A 51 -5.26 -21.14 8.12
CA VAL A 51 -5.09 -22.56 7.80
C VAL A 51 -6.43 -23.24 7.95
N GLN A 52 -6.92 -23.83 6.87
CA GLN A 52 -8.05 -24.74 6.90
C GLN A 52 -7.55 -26.18 6.82
N ILE A 53 -8.05 -27.02 7.71
CA ILE A 53 -7.81 -28.46 7.76
C ILE A 53 -9.13 -29.12 7.43
N LYS A 54 -9.22 -29.78 6.27
CA LYS A 54 -10.41 -30.57 5.92
C LYS A 54 -10.48 -31.84 6.75
N SER A 55 -11.69 -32.23 7.14
CA SER A 55 -11.95 -33.42 7.96
C SER A 55 -11.08 -33.45 9.21
N LEU A 56 -11.36 -32.51 10.12
CA LEU A 56 -10.60 -32.21 11.33
C LEU A 56 -10.33 -33.44 12.20
N GLU A 57 -11.18 -34.47 12.15
CA GLU A 57 -10.97 -35.77 12.79
C GLU A 57 -9.65 -36.46 12.38
N ASN A 58 -9.22 -36.30 11.13
CA ASN A 58 -7.97 -36.87 10.63
C ASN A 58 -6.76 -36.22 11.29
N ALA A 59 -6.90 -34.97 11.73
CA ALA A 59 -5.81 -34.21 12.35
C ALA A 59 -5.34 -34.83 13.68
N THR A 60 -6.07 -35.78 14.27
CA THR A 60 -5.62 -36.58 15.44
C THR A 60 -4.26 -37.27 15.24
N LYS A 61 -3.87 -37.54 14.00
CA LYS A 61 -2.59 -38.18 13.63
C LYS A 61 -1.42 -37.19 13.45
N LEU A 62 -1.69 -35.88 13.58
CA LEU A 62 -0.69 -34.83 13.53
C LEU A 62 -0.15 -34.56 14.92
N ASP A 63 1.15 -34.28 15.02
CA ASP A 63 1.75 -33.79 16.25
C ASP A 63 1.68 -32.26 16.29
N SER A 64 1.97 -31.63 15.15
CA SER A 64 1.94 -30.16 15.06
C SER A 64 1.83 -29.63 13.64
N ILE A 65 1.41 -28.37 13.55
CA ILE A 65 1.39 -27.56 12.34
C ILE A 65 2.47 -26.50 12.50
N SER A 66 3.42 -26.42 11.57
CA SER A 66 4.62 -25.60 11.73
C SER A 66 4.84 -24.66 10.55
N PHE A 67 5.34 -23.47 10.86
CA PHE A 67 5.74 -22.46 9.90
C PHE A 67 7.16 -22.01 10.15
N TYR A 68 7.92 -21.80 9.06
CA TYR A 68 9.17 -21.05 9.10
C TYR A 68 8.97 -19.66 8.52
N PHE A 69 9.42 -18.66 9.26
CA PHE A 69 9.42 -17.27 8.87
C PHE A 69 10.85 -16.77 8.66
N PRO A 70 11.15 -16.12 7.53
CA PRO A 70 12.52 -15.75 7.17
C PRO A 70 13.00 -14.45 7.85
N PHE A 71 12.62 -14.26 9.11
CA PHE A 71 13.00 -13.15 9.99
C PHE A 71 12.99 -13.61 11.45
N GLU A 72 13.79 -12.94 12.28
CA GLU A 72 13.85 -13.25 13.71
C GLU A 72 12.64 -12.66 14.46
N ALA A 73 12.16 -13.40 15.46
CA ALA A 73 11.18 -12.93 16.43
C ALA A 73 11.89 -12.69 17.75
N THR A 74 11.99 -11.45 18.20
CA THR A 74 12.58 -11.09 19.50
C THR A 74 11.51 -11.13 20.59
N ASN A 75 11.91 -11.54 21.80
CA ASN A 75 10.98 -11.70 22.95
C ASN A 75 10.33 -10.37 23.39
N GLU A 76 10.96 -9.23 23.13
CA GLU A 76 10.47 -7.92 23.56
C GLU A 76 9.44 -7.28 22.60
N ASP A 77 9.43 -7.72 21.33
CA ASP A 77 8.60 -7.18 20.24
C ASP A 77 8.00 -8.33 19.40
N HIS A 78 7.35 -9.27 20.07
CA HIS A 78 6.83 -10.45 19.39
C HIS A 78 5.80 -10.06 18.31
N PRO A 79 6.09 -10.25 17.01
CA PRO A 79 5.25 -9.68 15.95
C PRO A 79 3.95 -10.44 15.75
N PHE A 80 3.79 -11.62 16.36
CA PHE A 80 2.65 -12.48 16.13
C PHE A 80 1.49 -12.15 17.08
N LYS A 81 0.30 -12.04 16.47
CA LYS A 81 -1.00 -11.77 17.09
C LYS A 81 -1.89 -12.98 16.81
N PHE A 82 -2.03 -13.87 17.79
CA PHE A 82 -2.72 -15.15 17.64
C PHE A 82 -4.23 -15.07 17.92
N GLU A 83 -4.70 -13.90 18.36
CA GLU A 83 -6.08 -13.57 18.69
C GLU A 83 -6.90 -13.05 17.50
N LEU A 84 -6.33 -13.03 16.28
CA LEU A 84 -7.03 -12.56 15.08
C LEU A 84 -8.33 -13.35 14.82
N GLY A 85 -8.39 -14.61 15.24
CA GLY A 85 -9.61 -15.41 15.14
C GLY A 85 -10.79 -14.84 15.94
N LYS A 86 -10.54 -14.35 17.15
CA LYS A 86 -11.54 -13.65 17.98
C LYS A 86 -12.07 -12.43 17.23
N ARG A 87 -11.19 -11.60 16.68
CA ARG A 87 -11.54 -10.40 15.93
C ARG A 87 -12.41 -10.71 14.70
N VAL A 88 -12.06 -11.74 13.93
CA VAL A 88 -12.89 -12.18 12.79
C VAL A 88 -14.28 -12.60 13.25
N CYS A 89 -14.38 -13.28 14.38
CA CYS A 89 -15.63 -13.83 14.89
C CYS A 89 -16.54 -12.83 15.61
N GLU A 90 -16.11 -11.57 15.80
CA GLU A 90 -16.88 -10.49 16.43
C GLU A 90 -18.17 -10.15 15.66
N SER A 91 -18.19 -10.35 14.34
CA SER A 91 -19.41 -10.14 13.54
C SER A 91 -19.50 -11.12 12.37
N ASP A 92 -20.73 -11.48 12.02
CA ASP A 92 -21.03 -12.35 10.89
C ASP A 92 -20.68 -11.68 9.55
N GLU A 93 -20.66 -10.33 9.49
CA GLU A 93 -20.19 -9.56 8.34
C GLU A 93 -18.69 -9.82 8.07
N LEU A 94 -17.85 -9.78 9.11
CA LEU A 94 -16.42 -10.03 9.00
C LEU A 94 -16.13 -11.48 8.59
N ILE A 95 -16.80 -12.44 9.21
CA ILE A 95 -16.70 -13.85 8.82
C ILE A 95 -17.08 -14.01 7.34
N SER A 96 -18.20 -13.44 6.93
CA SER A 96 -18.70 -13.55 5.55
C SER A 96 -17.71 -12.96 4.55
N ALA A 97 -17.05 -11.85 4.89
CA ALA A 97 -16.04 -11.21 4.04
C ALA A 97 -14.72 -11.98 3.98
N VAL A 98 -14.24 -12.54 5.11
CA VAL A 98 -13.02 -13.35 5.17
C VAL A 98 -13.14 -14.62 4.32
N PHE A 99 -14.28 -15.30 4.40
CA PHE A 99 -14.55 -16.50 3.60
C PHE A 99 -15.15 -16.20 2.23
N ASN A 100 -15.50 -14.92 1.97
CA ASN A 100 -16.24 -14.49 0.77
C ASN A 100 -17.48 -15.37 0.52
N CYS A 101 -18.23 -15.66 1.58
CA CYS A 101 -19.34 -16.60 1.57
C CYS A 101 -20.40 -16.16 2.60
N PRO A 102 -21.69 -16.11 2.25
CA PRO A 102 -22.74 -15.76 3.20
C PRO A 102 -22.87 -16.83 4.28
N ILE A 103 -23.16 -16.38 5.49
CA ILE A 103 -23.37 -17.27 6.64
C ILE A 103 -24.85 -17.61 6.76
N LYS A 104 -25.12 -18.87 7.10
CA LYS A 104 -26.45 -19.36 7.44
C LYS A 104 -26.70 -19.32 8.94
N ALA A 105 -25.73 -19.83 9.69
CA ALA A 105 -25.83 -20.00 11.13
C ALA A 105 -24.42 -20.00 11.75
N THR A 106 -24.35 -19.52 12.98
CA THR A 106 -23.14 -19.63 13.81
C THR A 106 -23.50 -20.15 15.20
N SER A 107 -22.57 -20.88 15.81
CA SER A 107 -22.71 -21.39 17.17
C SER A 107 -21.39 -21.21 17.92
N PRO A 108 -21.27 -20.18 18.79
CA PRO A 108 -20.06 -19.96 19.58
C PRO A 108 -19.95 -20.97 20.73
N ASN A 109 -18.72 -21.34 21.07
CA ASN A 109 -18.36 -22.08 22.28
C ASN A 109 -17.18 -21.38 22.96
N GLU A 110 -17.51 -20.51 23.91
CA GLU A 110 -16.52 -19.70 24.63
C GLU A 110 -15.59 -20.56 25.50
N THR A 111 -16.11 -21.65 26.09
CA THR A 111 -15.32 -22.55 26.95
C THR A 111 -14.19 -23.23 26.21
N LEU A 112 -14.42 -23.55 24.92
CA LEU A 112 -13.44 -24.22 24.07
C LEU A 112 -12.84 -23.27 23.02
N SER A 113 -13.07 -21.96 23.13
CA SER A 113 -12.53 -20.92 22.25
C SER A 113 -12.67 -21.25 20.76
N TYR A 114 -13.89 -21.58 20.31
CA TYR A 114 -14.21 -21.72 18.90
C TYR A 114 -15.62 -21.19 18.57
N LYS A 115 -15.87 -20.94 17.28
CA LYS A 115 -17.19 -20.63 16.72
C LYS A 115 -17.43 -21.56 15.53
N ASP A 116 -18.49 -22.36 15.59
CA ASP A 116 -18.91 -23.19 14.46
C ASP A 116 -19.69 -22.30 13.48
N ILE A 117 -19.39 -22.45 12.19
CA ILE A 117 -19.90 -21.60 11.12
C ILE A 117 -20.46 -22.50 10.01
N ASP A 118 -21.74 -22.34 9.71
CA ASP A 118 -22.40 -22.97 8.57
C ASP A 118 -22.61 -21.92 7.47
N PHE A 119 -22.02 -22.17 6.30
CA PHE A 119 -22.12 -21.30 5.13
C PHE A 119 -23.26 -21.68 4.17
N SER A 120 -23.83 -22.89 4.28
CA SER A 120 -25.00 -23.49 3.58
C SER A 120 -25.25 -23.25 2.08
N SER A 121 -24.44 -22.48 1.39
CA SER A 121 -24.61 -22.12 -0.02
C SER A 121 -24.09 -23.18 -0.98
N LYS A 122 -23.43 -24.24 -0.46
CA LYS A 122 -22.95 -25.39 -1.23
C LYS A 122 -23.45 -26.68 -0.57
N LYS A 123 -24.23 -27.48 -1.30
CA LYS A 123 -24.90 -28.70 -0.82
C LYS A 123 -23.98 -29.78 -0.20
N ASN A 124 -22.66 -29.67 -0.34
CA ASN A 124 -21.68 -30.68 0.09
C ASN A 124 -20.55 -30.12 0.99
N ASP A 125 -20.58 -28.84 1.38
CA ASP A 125 -19.52 -28.28 2.24
C ASP A 125 -19.84 -28.59 3.71
N GLN A 126 -18.88 -29.17 4.42
CA GLN A 126 -18.97 -29.39 5.86
C GLN A 126 -18.94 -28.04 6.61
N PRO A 127 -19.62 -27.92 7.76
CA PRO A 127 -19.49 -26.73 8.59
C PRO A 127 -18.04 -26.57 9.09
N ILE A 128 -17.64 -25.32 9.27
CA ILE A 128 -16.27 -24.97 9.69
C ILE A 128 -16.27 -24.65 11.18
N ARG A 129 -15.37 -25.29 11.94
CA ARG A 129 -15.01 -24.90 13.29
C ARG A 129 -13.88 -23.87 13.25
N PHE A 130 -14.20 -22.62 13.57
CA PHE A 130 -13.24 -21.53 13.60
C PHE A 130 -12.66 -21.39 15.00
N PHE A 131 -11.36 -21.62 15.18
CA PHE A 131 -10.66 -21.42 16.45
C PHE A 131 -10.37 -19.94 16.71
N THR A 132 -10.89 -19.41 17.81
CA THR A 132 -10.86 -17.97 18.11
C THR A 132 -9.64 -17.55 18.93
N GLU A 133 -9.04 -18.47 19.68
CA GLU A 133 -7.90 -18.21 20.57
C GLU A 133 -6.89 -19.37 20.56
N LEU A 134 -5.59 -19.05 20.42
CA LEU A 134 -4.53 -20.06 20.21
C LEU A 134 -3.32 -19.92 21.14
N GLN A 135 -3.31 -18.97 22.10
CA GLN A 135 -2.05 -18.47 22.70
C GLN A 135 -1.31 -19.45 23.64
N THR A 136 -2.00 -20.34 24.35
CA THR A 136 -1.42 -20.99 25.55
C THR A 136 -0.36 -22.08 25.30
N SER A 137 -0.12 -22.52 24.07
CA SER A 137 0.85 -23.62 23.80
C SER A 137 1.66 -23.48 22.51
N ILE A 138 1.63 -22.32 21.86
CA ILE A 138 2.41 -22.08 20.64
C ILE A 138 3.88 -21.96 21.00
N LYS A 139 4.74 -22.67 20.28
CA LYS A 139 6.20 -22.66 20.48
C LYS A 139 6.88 -21.87 19.39
N ILE A 140 7.80 -20.99 19.79
CA ILE A 140 8.50 -20.11 18.86
C ILE A 140 10.00 -20.24 19.12
N LYS A 141 10.71 -20.67 18.10
CA LYS A 141 12.13 -21.03 18.20
C LYS A 141 12.90 -20.34 17.09
N LYS A 142 14.04 -19.73 17.44
CA LYS A 142 15.01 -19.25 16.45
C LYS A 142 15.58 -20.43 15.65
N GLU A 143 15.63 -20.29 14.33
CA GLU A 143 16.19 -21.30 13.43
C GLU A 143 16.86 -20.60 12.25
N ALA A 144 18.17 -20.84 12.08
CA ALA A 144 19.00 -20.15 11.09
C ALA A 144 18.85 -18.61 11.18
N ASP A 145 18.49 -17.97 10.08
CA ASP A 145 18.25 -16.54 9.92
C ASP A 145 16.76 -16.15 10.09
N GLY A 146 15.97 -17.04 10.68
CA GLY A 146 14.54 -16.89 10.87
C GLY A 146 14.02 -17.47 12.18
N CYS A 147 12.73 -17.77 12.22
CA CYS A 147 12.09 -18.45 13.34
C CYS A 147 11.07 -19.49 12.87
N ILE A 148 10.90 -20.52 13.68
CA ILE A 148 9.84 -21.51 13.55
C ILE A 148 8.74 -21.18 14.55
N VAL A 149 7.50 -21.17 14.07
CA VAL A 149 6.29 -21.12 14.91
C VAL A 149 5.58 -22.45 14.77
N THR A 150 5.40 -23.14 15.88
CA THR A 150 4.78 -24.47 15.95
C THR A 150 3.50 -24.40 16.75
N PHE A 151 2.41 -24.88 16.14
CA PHE A 151 1.09 -25.03 16.72
C PHE A 151 0.88 -26.52 17.04
N PRO A 152 0.98 -26.94 18.31
CA PRO A 152 0.71 -28.33 18.69
C PRO A 152 -0.74 -28.72 18.38
N ILE A 153 -0.97 -29.96 17.95
CA ILE A 153 -2.33 -30.44 17.66
C ILE A 153 -3.25 -30.37 18.89
N LEU A 154 -2.67 -30.42 20.10
CA LEU A 154 -3.38 -30.33 21.37
C LEU A 154 -4.18 -29.03 21.54
N LEU A 155 -3.83 -27.98 20.78
CA LEU A 155 -4.64 -26.76 20.69
C LEU A 155 -6.06 -27.02 20.13
N PHE A 156 -6.20 -28.11 19.38
CA PHE A 156 -7.39 -28.50 18.65
C PHE A 156 -7.99 -29.84 19.14
N SER A 157 -7.21 -30.69 19.83
CA SER A 157 -7.55 -32.10 20.12
C SER A 157 -8.87 -32.34 20.85
N ASN A 158 -9.20 -31.50 21.85
CA ASN A 158 -10.46 -31.62 22.60
C ASN A 158 -11.68 -31.04 21.85
N LYS A 159 -11.46 -30.65 20.59
CA LYS A 159 -12.38 -29.90 19.75
C LYS A 159 -12.50 -30.54 18.36
N LEU A 160 -11.99 -31.76 18.18
CA LEU A 160 -12.07 -32.52 16.93
C LEU A 160 -13.42 -33.26 16.92
N GLU A 161 -14.25 -32.97 15.92
CA GLU A 161 -15.55 -33.60 15.71
C GLU A 161 -15.60 -34.08 14.26
N ALA A 162 -16.10 -35.30 14.05
CA ALA A 162 -16.18 -35.88 12.72
C ALA A 162 -17.08 -35.06 11.78
N GLY A 163 -16.70 -34.99 10.50
CA GLY A 163 -17.49 -34.27 9.50
C GLY A 163 -17.44 -32.74 9.66
N ARG A 164 -16.37 -32.19 10.22
CA ARG A 164 -16.15 -30.74 10.27
C ARG A 164 -14.77 -30.37 9.78
N ASP A 165 -14.67 -29.20 9.16
CA ASP A 165 -13.38 -28.61 8.86
C ASP A 165 -12.89 -27.78 10.04
N GLY A 166 -11.59 -27.75 10.29
CA GLY A 166 -10.97 -26.83 11.24
C GLY A 166 -10.42 -25.60 10.53
N TYR A 167 -10.56 -24.42 11.13
CA TYR A 167 -9.93 -23.20 10.63
C TYR A 167 -9.34 -22.37 11.76
N PHE A 168 -8.10 -21.93 11.62
CA PHE A 168 -7.53 -20.94 12.52
C PHE A 168 -6.77 -19.87 11.74
N ARG A 169 -6.63 -18.68 12.34
CA ARG A 169 -5.99 -17.54 11.71
C ARG A 169 -5.23 -16.68 12.71
N PHE A 170 -4.04 -16.23 12.31
CA PHE A 170 -3.20 -15.34 13.10
C PHE A 170 -2.58 -14.25 12.23
N ARG A 171 -2.12 -13.17 12.86
CA ARG A 171 -1.49 -12.02 12.21
C ARG A 171 -0.03 -11.90 12.59
N ILE A 172 0.78 -11.40 11.67
CA ILE A 172 2.17 -11.03 11.89
C ILE A 172 2.33 -9.55 11.57
N GLU A 173 2.73 -8.76 12.55
CA GLU A 173 3.11 -7.36 12.36
C GLU A 173 4.55 -7.26 11.86
N LEU A 174 4.71 -6.89 10.59
CA LEU A 174 6.01 -6.81 9.96
C LEU A 174 6.63 -5.43 10.19
N ASN A 175 7.78 -5.41 10.86
CA ASN A 175 8.64 -4.24 10.86
C ASN A 175 9.29 -4.05 9.47
N LYS A 176 10.03 -2.95 9.29
CA LYS A 176 10.68 -2.62 8.02
C LYS A 176 11.63 -3.71 7.52
N SER A 177 12.40 -4.34 8.41
CA SER A 177 13.35 -5.40 8.07
C SER A 177 12.62 -6.68 7.66
N SER A 178 11.65 -7.14 8.46
CA SER A 178 10.87 -8.33 8.15
C SER A 178 10.06 -8.18 6.86
N LYS A 179 9.52 -6.98 6.60
CA LYS A 179 8.80 -6.65 5.35
C LYS A 179 9.68 -6.80 4.10
N GLN A 180 10.96 -6.45 4.19
CA GLN A 180 11.89 -6.52 3.06
C GLN A 180 12.10 -7.95 2.53
N ASN A 181 11.78 -8.97 3.31
CA ASN A 181 11.83 -10.37 2.86
C ASN A 181 10.75 -10.71 1.84
N PHE A 182 9.65 -9.95 1.81
CA PHE A 182 8.48 -10.17 0.93
C PHE A 182 8.27 -9.05 -0.09
N MET A 183 8.74 -7.84 0.22
CA MET A 183 8.53 -6.66 -0.61
C MET A 183 9.78 -5.76 -0.64
N THR A 184 10.23 -5.43 -1.84
CA THR A 184 11.29 -4.44 -2.08
C THR A 184 10.68 -3.15 -2.63
N ILE A 185 11.17 -2.00 -2.14
CA ILE A 185 10.76 -0.68 -2.64
C ILE A 185 11.96 -0.05 -3.35
N GLU A 186 11.86 0.12 -4.66
CA GLU A 186 12.86 0.81 -5.48
C GLU A 186 12.45 2.26 -5.72
N LYS A 187 13.42 3.15 -5.60
CA LYS A 187 13.24 4.59 -5.85
C LYS A 187 14.25 5.01 -6.92
N PRO A 188 13.88 5.90 -7.86
CA PRO A 188 14.77 6.34 -8.92
C PRO A 188 15.96 7.07 -8.32
N SER A 189 17.14 6.70 -8.84
CA SER A 189 18.39 7.42 -8.63
C SER A 189 18.31 8.75 -9.38
N PHE A 190 18.77 9.85 -8.78
CA PHE A 190 18.79 11.20 -9.38
C PHE A 190 17.42 11.89 -9.62
N LYS A 191 16.48 11.74 -8.69
CA LYS A 191 15.14 12.38 -8.71
C LYS A 191 15.14 13.89 -9.04
N SER A 192 16.17 14.61 -8.62
CA SER A 192 16.31 16.05 -8.81
C SER A 192 16.66 16.46 -10.24
N VAL A 193 17.21 15.55 -11.04
CA VAL A 193 17.66 15.83 -12.43
C VAL A 193 16.63 15.31 -13.43
N THR A 194 16.11 14.10 -13.22
CA THR A 194 15.21 13.43 -14.18
C THR A 194 13.73 13.78 -13.97
N ASN A 195 13.38 14.45 -12.87
CA ASN A 195 11.99 14.62 -12.39
C ASN A 195 11.23 13.27 -12.30
N ASP A 196 11.96 12.16 -12.26
CA ASP A 196 11.38 10.85 -12.11
C ASP A 196 11.09 10.62 -10.62
N HIS A 197 9.80 10.50 -10.35
CA HIS A 197 9.25 10.33 -9.02
C HIS A 197 8.46 9.02 -8.90
N GLU A 198 8.56 8.16 -9.90
CA GLU A 198 8.00 6.82 -9.84
C GLU A 198 8.62 6.07 -8.66
N VAL A 199 7.81 5.36 -7.89
CA VAL A 199 8.26 4.49 -6.81
C VAL A 199 7.76 3.10 -7.17
N MET A 200 8.70 2.17 -7.35
CA MET A 200 8.37 0.80 -7.69
C MET A 200 8.30 -0.04 -6.43
N GLU A 201 7.26 -0.85 -6.31
CA GLU A 201 7.09 -1.81 -5.23
C GLU A 201 7.05 -3.20 -5.84
N ILE A 202 8.04 -4.01 -5.51
CA ILE A 202 8.19 -5.37 -6.01
C ILE A 202 7.81 -6.30 -4.87
N VAL A 203 6.73 -7.06 -5.04
CA VAL A 203 6.31 -8.10 -4.13
C VAL A 203 6.76 -9.43 -4.71
N ASP A 204 7.49 -10.20 -3.90
CA ASP A 204 7.96 -11.54 -4.24
C ASP A 204 7.63 -12.47 -3.06
N PHE A 205 6.38 -12.94 -3.05
CA PHE A 205 5.88 -13.79 -1.99
C PHE A 205 6.08 -15.26 -2.36
N ARG A 206 6.76 -16.01 -1.49
CA ARG A 206 7.11 -17.41 -1.73
C ARG A 206 6.80 -18.29 -0.53
N VAL A 207 6.25 -19.46 -0.78
CA VAL A 207 5.98 -20.52 0.21
C VAL A 207 6.59 -21.81 -0.30
N ASN A 208 7.33 -22.51 0.56
CA ASN A 208 8.01 -23.78 0.30
C ASN A 208 8.99 -23.78 -0.90
N GLU A 209 9.47 -22.61 -1.33
CA GLU A 209 10.50 -22.52 -2.38
C GLU A 209 11.86 -22.99 -1.82
N THR A 210 12.18 -24.26 -2.08
CA THR A 210 13.33 -24.98 -1.50
C THR A 210 14.67 -24.26 -1.71
N ARG A 211 14.85 -23.59 -2.86
CA ARG A 211 16.09 -22.85 -3.18
C ARG A 211 16.32 -21.64 -2.27
N ASN A 212 15.27 -21.11 -1.67
CA ASN A 212 15.28 -19.91 -0.83
C ASN A 212 15.17 -20.23 0.66
N LEU A 213 15.24 -21.50 1.05
CA LEU A 213 15.11 -21.95 2.44
C LEU A 213 16.45 -22.41 3.05
N PRO A 214 16.65 -22.26 4.37
CA PRO A 214 17.77 -22.86 5.07
C PRO A 214 17.79 -24.40 4.92
N PRO A 215 18.98 -25.04 4.88
CA PRO A 215 19.06 -26.50 4.76
C PRO A 215 18.31 -27.27 5.86
N SER A 216 18.24 -26.73 7.09
CA SER A 216 17.48 -27.36 8.18
C SER A 216 15.97 -27.38 7.94
N ILE A 217 15.44 -26.36 7.26
CA ILE A 217 14.02 -26.27 6.89
C ILE A 217 13.71 -27.13 5.66
N ARG A 218 14.60 -27.20 4.66
CA ARG A 218 14.38 -28.03 3.47
C ARG A 218 14.10 -29.49 3.80
N LYS A 219 14.78 -30.03 4.82
CA LYS A 219 14.57 -31.41 5.31
C LYS A 219 13.18 -31.64 5.93
N LYS A 220 12.44 -30.58 6.25
CA LYS A 220 11.07 -30.66 6.78
C LYS A 220 10.00 -30.67 5.68
N LEU A 221 10.40 -30.44 4.42
CA LEU A 221 9.52 -30.34 3.26
C LEU A 221 9.59 -31.58 2.36
N GLU A 222 9.90 -32.75 2.92
CA GLU A 222 10.03 -34.00 2.15
C GLU A 222 8.70 -34.44 1.51
N ASP A 223 7.58 -34.14 2.18
CA ASP A 223 6.23 -34.34 1.67
C ASP A 223 5.42 -33.06 1.88
N THR A 224 4.79 -32.58 0.82
CA THR A 224 3.86 -31.43 0.83
C THR A 224 2.57 -31.74 0.06
N SER A 225 2.33 -33.02 -0.25
CA SER A 225 1.15 -33.50 -0.98
C SER A 225 -0.17 -33.11 -0.31
N TYR A 226 -0.16 -32.82 0.99
CA TYR A 226 -1.31 -32.36 1.76
C TYR A 226 -1.77 -30.93 1.47
N ILE A 227 -0.93 -30.08 0.86
CA ILE A 227 -1.34 -28.70 0.55
C ILE A 227 -2.14 -28.71 -0.74
N LYS A 228 -3.47 -28.66 -0.67
CA LYS A 228 -4.32 -28.73 -1.86
C LYS A 228 -4.65 -27.37 -2.46
N LYS A 229 -4.67 -26.33 -1.62
CA LYS A 229 -5.01 -24.97 -2.06
C LYS A 229 -4.17 -23.92 -1.36
N ILE A 230 -3.77 -22.92 -2.12
CA ILE A 230 -3.13 -21.71 -1.58
C ILE A 230 -3.82 -20.48 -2.16
N HIS A 231 -4.27 -19.60 -1.27
CA HIS A 231 -4.79 -18.28 -1.58
C HIS A 231 -3.80 -17.23 -1.09
N PHE A 232 -3.33 -16.38 -2.00
CA PHE A 232 -2.54 -15.21 -1.63
C PHE A 232 -3.26 -13.93 -2.07
N PHE A 233 -3.55 -13.07 -1.10
CA PHE A 233 -4.16 -11.79 -1.28
C PHE A 233 -3.16 -10.68 -0.95
N LEU A 234 -2.89 -9.81 -1.92
CA LEU A 234 -2.12 -8.59 -1.69
C LEU A 234 -3.10 -7.42 -1.62
N ILE A 235 -3.08 -6.70 -0.49
CA ILE A 235 -3.91 -5.52 -0.27
C ILE A 235 -3.04 -4.28 -0.34
N GLN A 236 -3.34 -3.40 -1.29
CA GLN A 236 -2.65 -2.14 -1.51
C GLN A 236 -3.63 -0.99 -1.76
N GLU A 237 -3.13 0.24 -1.68
CA GLU A 237 -3.88 1.41 -2.10
C GLU A 237 -4.01 1.47 -3.63
N SER A 238 -5.17 1.94 -4.11
CA SER A 238 -5.47 2.15 -5.53
C SER A 238 -4.49 3.05 -6.29
N ARG A 239 -3.67 3.86 -5.59
CA ARG A 239 -2.61 4.68 -6.22
C ARG A 239 -1.41 3.86 -6.68
N ALA A 240 -1.28 2.61 -6.22
CA ALA A 240 -0.29 1.67 -6.69
C ALA A 240 -0.83 0.94 -7.93
N GLU A 241 -0.34 1.35 -9.10
CA GLU A 241 -0.69 0.75 -10.38
C GLU A 241 0.08 -0.55 -10.58
N HIS A 242 -0.63 -1.65 -10.83
CA HIS A 242 -0.02 -2.90 -11.24
C HIS A 242 0.68 -2.73 -12.61
N LYS A 243 1.97 -3.07 -12.69
CA LYS A 243 2.76 -2.98 -13.93
C LYS A 243 3.02 -4.35 -14.55
N MET A 244 3.33 -5.36 -13.74
CA MET A 244 3.55 -6.72 -14.23
C MET A 244 3.43 -7.74 -13.09
N SER A 245 3.15 -8.98 -13.45
CA SER A 245 3.27 -10.14 -12.58
C SER A 245 3.82 -11.31 -13.38
N HIS A 246 4.53 -12.24 -12.72
CA HIS A 246 5.01 -13.45 -13.40
C HIS A 246 3.83 -14.39 -13.69
N SER A 247 3.03 -14.67 -12.66
CA SER A 247 1.75 -15.37 -12.78
C SER A 247 0.60 -14.35 -12.81
N PRO A 248 -0.41 -14.54 -13.67
CA PRO A 248 -1.59 -13.67 -13.66
C PRO A 248 -2.32 -13.84 -12.32
N TYR A 249 -2.74 -12.72 -11.72
CA TYR A 249 -3.68 -12.80 -10.60
C TYR A 249 -5.05 -13.26 -11.12
N LYS A 250 -5.77 -14.02 -10.30
CA LYS A 250 -7.10 -14.57 -10.61
C LYS A 250 -8.19 -13.49 -10.59
N ARG A 251 -8.11 -12.55 -9.65
CA ARG A 251 -9.12 -11.50 -9.45
C ARG A 251 -8.51 -10.25 -8.83
N CYS A 252 -9.07 -9.09 -9.19
CA CYS A 252 -8.86 -7.82 -8.49
C CYS A 252 -10.22 -7.20 -8.15
N ARG A 253 -10.36 -6.62 -6.95
CA ARG A 253 -11.56 -5.85 -6.56
C ARG A 253 -11.20 -4.72 -5.59
N ILE A 254 -12.11 -3.77 -5.46
CA ILE A 254 -12.06 -2.75 -4.40
C ILE A 254 -12.56 -3.39 -3.09
N LEU A 255 -11.94 -3.05 -1.96
CA LEU A 255 -12.37 -3.45 -0.63
C LEU A 255 -13.27 -2.39 0.01
N GLU A 256 -14.20 -2.86 0.84
CA GLU A 256 -15.17 -2.07 1.59
C GLU A 256 -14.51 -1.46 2.84
N ASN A 257 -14.11 -0.19 2.78
CA ASN A 257 -13.30 0.45 3.83
C ASN A 257 -13.86 0.28 5.26
N ASP A 258 -15.18 0.45 5.44
CA ASP A 258 -15.82 0.40 6.77
C ASP A 258 -15.82 -1.00 7.39
N LEU A 259 -15.82 -2.05 6.55
CA LEU A 259 -15.76 -3.43 7.03
C LEU A 259 -14.32 -3.80 7.42
N TRP A 260 -13.36 -3.43 6.58
CA TRP A 260 -11.96 -3.77 6.80
C TRP A 260 -11.27 -2.89 7.83
N SER A 261 -11.81 -1.71 8.16
CA SER A 261 -11.35 -0.93 9.32
C SER A 261 -11.56 -1.70 10.63
N LYS A 262 -12.73 -2.33 10.80
CA LYS A 262 -13.04 -3.16 11.98
C LYS A 262 -12.06 -4.33 12.10
N TYR A 263 -11.76 -4.97 10.96
CA TYR A 263 -10.80 -6.06 10.85
C TYR A 263 -9.35 -5.66 11.22
N LEU A 264 -8.97 -4.42 10.88
CA LEU A 264 -7.63 -3.88 11.13
C LEU A 264 -7.51 -3.13 12.46
N ASP A 265 -8.59 -3.05 13.24
CA ASP A 265 -8.68 -2.28 14.49
C ASP A 265 -8.46 -0.76 14.27
N LEU A 266 -9.06 -0.23 13.20
CA LEU A 266 -8.90 1.17 12.75
C LEU A 266 -10.19 1.98 12.87
N ASP A 267 -11.16 1.55 13.68
CA ASP A 267 -12.51 2.15 13.69
C ASP A 267 -12.54 3.65 14.08
N ASN A 268 -11.51 4.11 14.81
CA ASN A 268 -11.33 5.54 15.13
C ASN A 268 -10.38 6.28 14.17
N GLU A 269 -9.83 5.58 13.17
CA GLU A 269 -8.75 6.05 12.29
C GLU A 269 -9.06 5.87 10.79
N VAL A 270 -10.32 5.60 10.40
CA VAL A 270 -10.74 5.32 9.02
C VAL A 270 -10.26 6.38 8.02
N ASN A 271 -10.20 7.64 8.44
CA ASN A 271 -9.73 8.76 7.61
C ASN A 271 -8.22 8.74 7.29
N VAL A 272 -7.42 7.93 7.99
CA VAL A 272 -5.96 7.81 7.85
C VAL A 272 -5.56 7.08 6.56
N TYR A 273 -6.41 6.19 6.06
CA TYR A 273 -6.20 5.37 4.84
C TYR A 273 -7.26 5.64 3.78
N SER A 274 -7.62 6.91 3.55
CA SER A 274 -8.76 7.29 2.68
C SER A 274 -8.55 7.10 1.17
N ASN A 275 -7.62 6.26 0.72
CA ASN A 275 -7.56 5.84 -0.68
C ASN A 275 -8.31 4.51 -0.78
N PRO A 276 -9.15 4.28 -1.81
CA PRO A 276 -9.74 2.97 -2.03
C PRO A 276 -8.67 1.89 -2.01
N LEU A 277 -8.92 0.82 -1.26
CA LEU A 277 -8.03 -0.33 -1.18
C LEU A 277 -8.36 -1.32 -2.29
N LEU A 278 -7.34 -1.83 -2.97
CA LEU A 278 -7.44 -2.91 -3.94
C LEU A 278 -6.90 -4.19 -3.34
N ILE A 279 -7.58 -5.30 -3.61
CA ILE A 279 -7.12 -6.65 -3.28
C ILE A 279 -6.83 -7.42 -4.57
N TYR A 280 -5.61 -7.92 -4.69
CA TYR A 280 -5.17 -8.77 -5.78
C TYR A 280 -5.08 -10.21 -5.28
N HIS A 281 -5.69 -11.16 -5.99
CA HIS A 281 -5.78 -12.55 -5.57
C HIS A 281 -5.00 -13.47 -6.50
N TRP A 282 -3.97 -14.14 -5.99
CA TRP A 282 -3.34 -15.30 -6.60
C TRP A 282 -3.86 -16.58 -5.96
N PHE A 283 -4.10 -17.60 -6.77
CA PHE A 283 -4.73 -18.84 -6.36
C PHE A 283 -4.04 -20.02 -7.03
N ASN A 284 -3.72 -21.04 -6.25
CA ASN A 284 -3.31 -22.33 -6.77
C ASN A 284 -4.18 -23.43 -6.13
N LYS A 285 -4.61 -24.42 -6.92
CA LYS A 285 -5.27 -25.64 -6.48
C LYS A 285 -4.64 -26.81 -7.20
N ASP A 286 -4.21 -27.80 -6.44
CA ASP A 286 -3.69 -29.06 -6.95
C ASP A 286 -4.20 -30.19 -6.06
N ASP A 287 -4.86 -31.18 -6.66
CA ASP A 287 -5.39 -32.33 -5.91
C ASP A 287 -4.28 -33.36 -5.61
N GLU A 288 -3.16 -33.34 -6.33
CA GLU A 288 -1.96 -34.14 -6.02
C GLU A 288 -1.11 -33.48 -4.93
N GLY A 289 -1.20 -32.15 -4.83
CA GLY A 289 -0.58 -31.33 -3.79
C GLY A 289 0.34 -30.25 -4.35
N ILE A 290 0.63 -29.24 -3.54
CA ILE A 290 1.38 -28.05 -3.95
C ILE A 290 2.75 -28.04 -3.28
N ASP A 291 3.79 -28.36 -4.05
CA ASP A 291 5.19 -28.35 -3.58
C ASP A 291 5.67 -26.97 -3.16
N HIS A 292 5.34 -25.95 -3.96
CA HIS A 292 5.73 -24.58 -3.72
C HIS A 292 4.74 -23.61 -4.35
N PHE A 293 4.74 -22.38 -3.85
CA PHE A 293 3.92 -21.31 -4.38
C PHE A 293 4.73 -20.02 -4.48
N SER A 294 4.57 -19.32 -5.60
CA SER A 294 5.16 -18.01 -5.82
C SER A 294 4.16 -17.02 -6.41
N ALA A 295 4.16 -15.81 -5.86
CA ALA A 295 3.40 -14.68 -6.35
C ALA A 295 4.34 -13.48 -6.49
N PHE A 296 4.84 -13.28 -7.70
CA PHE A 296 5.65 -12.13 -8.07
C PHE A 296 4.79 -11.06 -8.73
N SER A 297 4.88 -9.83 -8.24
CA SER A 297 4.20 -8.68 -8.83
C SER A 297 4.97 -7.38 -8.63
N LYS A 298 4.82 -6.46 -9.58
CA LYS A 298 5.46 -5.15 -9.58
C LYS A 298 4.39 -4.07 -9.70
N PHE A 299 4.44 -3.11 -8.80
CA PHE A 299 3.57 -1.95 -8.74
C PHE A 299 4.37 -0.68 -8.88
N SER A 300 3.72 0.36 -9.37
CA SER A 300 4.26 1.70 -9.50
C SER A 300 3.33 2.69 -8.82
N SER A 301 3.90 3.68 -8.15
CA SER A 301 3.15 4.84 -7.68
C SER A 301 3.91 6.11 -7.95
N LYS A 302 3.20 7.20 -8.24
CA LYS A 302 3.78 8.54 -8.42
C LYS A 302 3.32 9.46 -7.29
N PRO A 303 3.94 9.37 -6.09
CA PRO A 303 3.54 10.21 -4.97
C PRO A 303 3.88 11.67 -5.26
N ILE A 304 2.86 12.53 -5.24
CA ILE A 304 3.02 13.99 -5.30
C ILE A 304 3.39 14.47 -3.89
N ARG A 305 4.51 15.18 -3.78
CA ARG A 305 4.98 15.76 -2.51
C ARG A 305 4.64 17.25 -2.47
N LEU A 306 4.22 17.76 -1.32
CA LEU A 306 3.94 19.19 -1.14
C LEU A 306 5.13 20.08 -1.52
N GLN A 307 6.36 19.63 -1.23
CA GLN A 307 7.59 20.32 -1.63
C GLN A 307 7.70 20.51 -3.15
N GLN A 308 7.23 19.55 -3.96
CA GLN A 308 7.22 19.68 -5.42
C GLN A 308 6.20 20.72 -5.87
N VAL A 309 5.01 20.72 -5.26
CA VAL A 309 3.99 21.74 -5.53
C VAL A 309 4.53 23.12 -5.21
N ILE A 310 5.17 23.28 -4.04
CA ILE A 310 5.80 24.55 -3.64
C ILE A 310 6.91 24.94 -4.61
N ALA A 311 7.80 24.02 -4.99
CA ALA A 311 8.89 24.29 -5.93
C ALA A 311 8.36 24.74 -7.30
N ILE A 312 7.31 24.10 -7.81
CA ILE A 312 6.65 24.49 -9.07
C ILE A 312 6.05 25.89 -8.93
N LEU A 313 5.35 26.19 -7.83
CA LEU A 313 4.79 27.52 -7.58
C LEU A 313 5.86 28.61 -7.51
N LEU A 314 6.98 28.35 -6.82
CA LEU A 314 8.12 29.27 -6.74
C LEU A 314 8.77 29.49 -8.11
N LEU A 315 8.94 28.43 -8.90
CA LEU A 315 9.47 28.52 -10.25
C LEU A 315 8.55 29.35 -11.16
N SER A 316 7.23 29.12 -11.08
CA SER A 316 6.25 29.91 -11.82
C SER A 316 6.28 31.39 -11.43
N ALA A 317 6.42 31.70 -10.14
CA ALA A 317 6.58 33.07 -9.65
C ALA A 317 7.87 33.71 -10.18
N LEU A 318 8.98 32.97 -10.16
CA LEU A 318 10.27 33.44 -10.67
C LEU A 318 10.22 33.75 -12.17
N ILE A 319 9.62 32.86 -12.97
CA ILE A 319 9.40 33.09 -14.41
C ILE A 319 8.57 34.35 -14.64
N GLY A 320 7.52 34.57 -13.83
CA GLY A 320 6.70 35.79 -13.87
C GLY A 320 7.52 37.06 -13.59
N ILE A 321 8.36 37.05 -12.56
CA ILE A 321 9.24 38.17 -12.21
C ILE A 321 10.23 38.47 -13.34
N ILE A 322 10.91 37.44 -13.86
CA ILE A 322 11.88 37.58 -14.96
C ILE A 322 11.18 38.13 -16.21
N SER A 323 10.00 37.59 -16.56
CA SER A 323 9.21 38.08 -17.70
C SER A 323 8.86 39.56 -17.54
N GLY A 324 8.35 39.96 -16.36
CA GLY A 324 8.02 41.35 -16.07
C GLY A 324 9.22 42.29 -16.16
N LEU A 325 10.37 41.91 -15.58
CA LEU A 325 11.61 42.68 -15.68
C LEU A 325 12.10 42.82 -17.12
N THR A 326 11.99 41.75 -17.90
CA THR A 326 12.43 41.72 -19.30
C THR A 326 11.55 42.64 -20.15
N VAL A 327 10.22 42.57 -20.00
CA VAL A 327 9.27 43.46 -20.70
C VAL A 327 9.54 44.92 -20.34
N ASN A 328 9.71 45.23 -19.05
CA ASN A 328 10.03 46.60 -18.61
C ASN A 328 11.35 47.11 -19.21
N PHE A 329 12.38 46.27 -19.25
CA PHE A 329 13.67 46.62 -19.85
C PHE A 329 13.54 46.93 -21.35
N PHE A 330 12.79 46.11 -22.10
CA PHE A 330 12.50 46.35 -23.51
C PHE A 330 11.66 47.62 -23.71
N TRP A 331 10.62 47.82 -22.91
CA TRP A 331 9.76 49.00 -22.97
C TRP A 331 10.59 50.29 -22.79
N GLN A 332 11.44 50.34 -21.77
CA GLN A 332 12.33 51.49 -21.54
C GLN A 332 13.30 51.74 -22.70
N LYS A 333 13.77 50.70 -23.41
CA LYS A 333 14.64 50.86 -24.59
C LYS A 333 13.88 51.35 -25.82
N VAL A 334 12.60 50.97 -25.98
CA VAL A 334 11.75 51.41 -27.10
C VAL A 334 11.19 52.83 -26.88
N GLU A 335 10.97 53.24 -25.64
CA GLU A 335 10.41 54.57 -25.32
C GLU A 335 11.45 55.70 -25.34
N LYS A 336 12.73 55.40 -25.06
CA LYS A 336 13.85 56.36 -25.17
C LYS A 336 14.03 57.01 -26.56
N PRO A 337 13.92 56.30 -27.70
CA PRO A 337 14.00 56.95 -29.02
C PRO A 337 12.78 57.82 -29.35
N VAL A 338 11.60 57.55 -28.78
CA VAL A 338 10.38 58.32 -29.06
C VAL A 338 10.36 59.66 -28.30
N THR A 339 10.89 59.71 -27.08
CA THR A 339 10.99 60.94 -26.29
C THR A 339 12.11 61.86 -26.80
N CYS A 340 13.26 61.32 -27.23
CA CYS A 340 14.33 62.14 -27.82
C CYS A 340 13.91 62.77 -29.17
N ALA A 341 13.14 62.06 -30.00
CA ALA A 341 12.59 62.61 -31.23
C ALA A 341 11.61 63.78 -31.01
N LYS A 342 10.78 63.72 -29.94
CA LYS A 342 9.88 64.84 -29.59
C LYS A 342 10.64 66.07 -29.08
N THR A 343 11.71 65.90 -28.32
CA THR A 343 12.48 67.03 -27.78
C THR A 343 13.25 67.78 -28.88
N VAL A 344 13.80 67.06 -29.87
CA VAL A 344 14.50 67.69 -31.02
C VAL A 344 13.53 68.41 -31.96
N ILE A 345 12.29 67.93 -32.10
CA ILE A 345 11.27 68.62 -32.90
C ILE A 345 10.76 69.88 -32.19
N CYS A 346 10.61 69.87 -30.86
CA CYS A 346 10.19 71.05 -30.10
C CYS A 346 11.28 72.13 -29.96
N SER A 347 12.58 71.77 -29.93
CA SER A 347 13.65 72.77 -29.89
C SER A 347 13.84 73.52 -31.21
N ASN A 348 13.55 72.87 -32.35
CA ASN A 348 13.65 73.50 -33.67
C ASN A 348 12.48 74.43 -34.00
N TYR A 349 11.31 74.27 -33.36
CA TYR A 349 10.18 75.18 -33.57
C TYR A 349 10.34 76.51 -32.83
N ASN A 350 10.97 76.51 -31.64
CA ASN A 350 11.18 77.72 -30.85
C ASN A 350 12.31 78.63 -31.37
N GLN A 351 13.24 78.13 -32.18
CA GLN A 351 14.29 78.97 -32.78
C GLN A 351 13.87 79.68 -34.07
N ARG A 352 12.88 79.17 -34.81
CA ARG A 352 12.37 79.86 -36.02
C ARG A 352 11.42 81.01 -35.70
N SER A 353 10.67 80.93 -34.59
CA SER A 353 9.71 81.97 -34.20
C SER A 353 10.34 83.27 -33.68
N LEU A 354 11.59 83.27 -33.23
CA LEU A 354 12.21 84.45 -32.59
C LEU A 354 13.02 85.33 -33.54
N ASN A 355 13.42 84.82 -34.71
CA ASN A 355 14.16 85.58 -35.71
C ASN A 355 13.27 86.37 -36.68
N ASP A 356 11.99 86.00 -36.82
CA ASP A 356 11.05 86.69 -37.73
C ASP A 356 10.38 87.94 -37.12
N LEU A 357 10.64 88.26 -35.85
CA LEU A 357 9.97 89.36 -35.11
C LEU A 357 10.82 90.62 -34.86
N LEU A 358 12.09 90.68 -35.32
CA LEU A 358 13.02 91.77 -34.95
C LEU A 358 13.46 92.72 -36.07
N PHE A 359 12.93 92.61 -37.29
CA PHE A 359 13.20 93.61 -38.33
C PHE A 359 11.98 93.90 -39.21
N LYS A 360 11.27 94.98 -38.88
CA LYS A 360 10.76 95.96 -39.87
C LYS A 360 10.28 97.22 -39.16
N ASP A 361 11.21 98.18 -39.11
CA ASP A 361 10.94 99.61 -39.00
C ASP A 361 10.24 100.06 -40.29
N ASP A 362 9.22 100.91 -40.19
CA ASP A 362 9.13 102.16 -40.95
C ASP A 362 7.77 102.87 -40.75
N ARG A 363 7.88 104.02 -40.08
CA ARG A 363 6.97 105.19 -40.07
C ARG A 363 6.74 105.73 -41.51
N PRO A 364 5.80 106.68 -41.83
CA PRO A 364 5.42 107.82 -40.98
C PRO A 364 4.01 108.46 -41.16
N THR A 365 3.86 109.62 -40.48
CA THR A 365 2.94 110.78 -40.64
C THR A 365 1.48 110.62 -40.20
N ASP A 366 1.05 111.19 -39.08
CA ASP A 366 0.78 112.62 -38.74
C ASP A 366 -0.59 113.12 -39.26
N LYS A 367 -1.57 113.30 -38.35
CA LYS A 367 -2.30 114.58 -38.12
C LYS A 367 -3.48 114.43 -37.14
N THR A 368 -3.32 115.12 -36.02
CA THR A 368 -4.24 116.04 -35.30
C THR A 368 -5.78 115.98 -35.41
N ARG A 369 -6.39 116.25 -34.22
CA ARG A 369 -7.77 116.68 -33.88
C ARG A 369 -8.86 115.62 -34.03
N GLY A 370 -9.70 115.29 -33.05
CA GLY A 370 -10.15 116.02 -31.86
C GLY A 370 -11.68 115.97 -31.85
N VAL A 371 -12.25 115.96 -30.64
CA VAL A 371 -13.67 116.20 -30.28
C VAL A 371 -14.54 114.95 -30.00
N SER A 372 -15.32 115.20 -28.97
CA SER A 372 -16.14 114.45 -28.02
C SER A 372 -17.52 114.01 -28.50
N ASN A 373 -18.10 113.14 -27.66
CA ASN A 373 -19.51 113.00 -27.28
C ASN A 373 -20.53 112.40 -28.26
N GLU A 374 -21.36 111.57 -27.61
CA GLU A 374 -22.62 110.89 -28.00
C GLU A 374 -22.53 109.64 -28.89
#